data_AF-A0AAU9XYU3-F1
#
_entry.id   AF-A0AAU9XYU3-F1
#
_cell.length_a   1.000
_cell.length_b   1.000
_cell.length_c   1.000
_cell.angle_alpha   90.00
_cell.angle_beta   90.00
_cell.angle_gamma   90.00
#
_symmetry.space_group_name_H-M   'P 1'
#
loop_
_entity.id
_entity.type
_entity.pdbx_description
1 polymer ?
#
loop_
_entity_poly.entity_id
_entity_poly.type
_entity_poly.pdbx_seq_one_letter_code
_entity_poly.pdbx_strand_id
1 'polypeptide(L)'
;MSTAALAFVDVLFTDDEMARCNTSRTKGFHRLDSGKLGFLVPVLQRKFDSPFFSKQWNQIAARINTKCRGKRRTLIHRLEK
;
A
#
# COMPACT_ATOMS: atom_id res chain seq x y z
N MET A 1 -8.82 -6.81 9.06
CA MET A 1 -7.40 -6.43 8.88
C MET A 1 -7.12 -5.67 7.59
N SER A 2 -7.37 -6.22 6.40
CA SER A 2 -7.04 -5.55 5.14
C SER A 2 -7.70 -4.18 4.94
N THR A 3 -8.95 -3.99 5.34
CA THR A 3 -9.62 -2.67 5.25
C THR A 3 -8.92 -1.62 6.10
N ALA A 4 -8.54 -1.96 7.34
CA ALA A 4 -7.79 -1.06 8.21
C ALA A 4 -6.39 -0.75 7.63
N ALA A 5 -5.70 -1.76 7.08
CA ALA A 5 -4.43 -1.54 6.40
C ALA A 5 -4.55 -0.56 5.24
N LEU A 6 -5.61 -0.67 4.42
CA LEU A 6 -5.86 0.26 3.33
C LEU A 6 -6.21 1.67 3.81
N ALA A 7 -6.87 1.82 4.96
CA ALA A 7 -7.13 3.11 5.58
C ALA A 7 -5.86 3.77 6.12
N PHE A 8 -4.97 3.01 6.79
CA PHE A 8 -3.66 3.51 7.17
C PHE A 8 -2.82 3.93 5.97
N VAL A 9 -2.92 3.20 4.86
CA VAL A 9 -2.25 3.57 3.61
C VAL A 9 -2.74 4.91 3.06
N ASP A 10 -4.05 5.22 3.13
CA ASP A 10 -4.57 6.54 2.73
C ASP A 10 -4.04 7.69 3.60
N VAL A 11 -3.76 7.41 4.87
CA VAL A 11 -3.21 8.41 5.79
C VAL A 11 -1.70 8.59 5.58
N LEU A 12 -0.97 7.49 5.34
CA LEU A 12 0.49 7.52 5.24
C LEU A 12 0.98 7.96 3.86
N PHE A 13 0.26 7.62 2.80
CA PHE A 13 0.69 7.86 1.42
C PHE A 13 -0.29 8.75 0.70
N THR A 14 0.24 9.71 -0.03
CA THR A 14 -0.54 10.54 -0.95
C THR A 14 -1.00 9.72 -2.16
N ASP A 15 -2.06 10.19 -2.82
CA ASP A 15 -2.56 9.60 -4.06
C ASP A 15 -1.49 9.52 -5.16
N ASP A 16 -0.63 10.54 -5.19
CA ASP A 16 0.44 10.67 -6.15
C ASP A 16 1.60 9.69 -5.87
N GLU A 17 2.02 9.55 -4.61
CA GLU A 17 2.96 8.49 -4.19
C GLU A 17 2.39 7.11 -4.57
N MET A 18 1.11 6.84 -4.27
CA MET A 18 0.46 5.58 -4.61
C MET A 18 0.34 5.33 -6.12
N ALA A 19 0.18 6.38 -6.93
CA ALA A 19 0.11 6.23 -8.38
C ALA A 19 1.45 5.79 -8.99
N ARG A 20 2.56 6.27 -8.41
CA ARG A 20 3.92 6.03 -8.93
C ARG A 20 4.64 4.83 -8.31
N CYS A 21 4.16 4.36 -7.16
CA CYS A 21 4.84 3.33 -6.38
C CYS A 21 4.12 1.97 -6.33
N ASN A 22 4.81 0.96 -5.80
CA ASN A 22 4.25 -0.30 -5.33
C ASN A 22 5.05 -0.86 -4.13
N THR A 23 4.62 -1.97 -3.53
CA THR A 23 5.29 -2.52 -2.33
C THR A 23 6.64 -3.20 -2.61
N SER A 24 6.91 -3.62 -3.85
CA SER A 24 8.04 -4.51 -4.20
C SER A 24 9.05 -3.90 -5.19
N ARG A 25 8.93 -2.62 -5.56
CA ARG A 25 9.74 -1.95 -6.59
C ARG A 25 9.83 -2.73 -7.91
N THR A 26 8.73 -3.34 -8.34
CA THR A 26 8.69 -4.16 -9.56
C THR A 26 8.07 -3.41 -10.73
N LYS A 27 8.36 -3.86 -11.95
CA LYS A 27 7.72 -3.37 -13.20
C LYS A 27 7.91 -1.86 -13.47
N GLY A 28 9.08 -1.32 -13.14
CA GLY A 28 9.41 0.09 -13.38
C GLY A 28 8.81 1.07 -12.37
N PHE A 29 8.11 0.59 -11.33
CA PHE A 29 7.57 1.46 -10.29
C PHE A 29 8.54 1.64 -9.12
N HIS A 30 8.52 2.82 -8.51
CA HIS A 30 9.24 3.07 -7.28
C HIS A 30 8.67 2.21 -6.14
N ARG A 31 9.47 1.98 -5.10
CA ARG A 31 8.96 1.37 -3.88
C ARG A 31 8.18 2.42 -3.11
N LEU A 32 7.06 2.03 -2.50
CA LEU A 32 6.47 2.84 -1.43
C LEU A 32 7.54 3.09 -0.36
N ASP A 33 7.53 4.30 0.21
CA ASP A 33 8.52 4.73 1.19
C ASP A 33 8.71 3.65 2.27
N SER A 34 9.97 3.21 2.42
CA SER A 34 10.30 2.10 3.30
C SER A 34 10.17 2.46 4.78
N GLY A 35 10.29 3.74 5.14
CA GLY A 35 10.06 4.21 6.52
C GLY A 35 8.58 4.11 6.89
N LYS A 36 7.69 4.63 6.03
CA LYS A 36 6.23 4.54 6.20
C LYS A 36 5.74 3.10 6.20
N LEU A 37 6.27 2.25 5.31
CA LEU A 37 5.99 0.81 5.34
C LEU A 37 6.52 0.13 6.61
N GLY A 38 7.73 0.48 7.02
CA GLY A 38 8.36 -0.02 8.26
C GLY A 38 7.59 0.37 9.52
N PHE A 39 6.91 1.51 9.51
CA PHE A 39 5.97 1.92 10.55
C PHE A 39 4.64 1.14 10.48
N LEU A 40 4.09 0.95 9.28
CA LEU A 40 2.78 0.32 9.08
C LEU A 40 2.74 -1.14 9.55
N VAL A 41 3.77 -1.93 9.23
CA VAL A 41 3.87 -3.36 9.54
C VAL A 41 3.67 -3.64 11.05
N PRO A 42 4.47 -3.08 11.97
CA PRO A 42 4.30 -3.32 13.40
C PRO A 42 3.00 -2.73 13.96
N VAL A 43 2.50 -1.62 13.43
CA VAL A 43 1.20 -1.04 13.85
C VAL A 43 0.06 -2.02 13.54
N LEU A 44 0.04 -2.58 12.34
CA LEU A 44 -0.96 -3.58 11.98
C LEU A 44 -0.79 -4.87 12.78
N GLN A 45 0.45 -5.33 12.99
CA GLN A 45 0.70 -6.54 13.78
C GLN A 45 0.17 -6.38 15.21
N ARG A 46 0.47 -5.27 15.89
CA ARG A 46 -0.04 -4.98 17.24
C ARG A 46 -1.55 -4.81 17.27
N LYS A 47 -2.14 -4.14 16.28
CA LYS A 47 -3.59 -3.86 16.24
C LYS A 47 -4.44 -5.12 16.09
N PHE A 48 -3.93 -6.12 15.37
CA PHE A 48 -4.68 -7.35 15.09
C PHE A 48 -4.22 -8.55 15.91
N ASP A 49 -3.14 -8.40 16.68
CA ASP A 49 -2.52 -9.43 17.53
C ASP A 49 -2.49 -10.82 16.89
N SER A 50 -2.13 -10.87 15.60
CA SER A 50 -2.28 -12.08 14.81
C SER A 50 -1.00 -12.91 14.79
N PRO A 51 -1.04 -14.19 15.20
CA PRO A 51 0.12 -15.08 15.14
C PRO A 51 0.51 -15.44 13.70
N PHE A 52 -0.38 -15.19 12.72
CA PHE A 52 -0.14 -15.46 11.29
C PHE A 52 0.12 -14.20 10.47
N PHE A 53 0.56 -13.12 11.13
CA PHE A 53 0.72 -11.82 10.50
C PHE A 53 1.63 -11.85 9.26
N SER A 54 2.69 -12.68 9.25
CA SER A 54 3.58 -12.82 8.09
C SER A 54 2.87 -13.34 6.83
N LYS A 55 2.04 -14.39 6.95
CA LYS A 55 1.22 -14.92 5.84
C LYS A 55 0.17 -13.91 5.38
N GLN A 56 -0.43 -13.24 6.35
CA GLN A 56 -1.42 -12.20 6.16
C GLN A 56 -0.85 -10.94 5.48
N TRP A 57 0.41 -10.59 5.77
CA TRP A 57 1.10 -9.45 5.19
C TRP A 57 1.21 -9.57 3.68
N ASN A 58 1.48 -10.76 3.14
CA ASN A 58 1.53 -10.97 1.69
C ASN A 58 0.18 -10.63 1.02
N GLN A 59 -0.94 -11.00 1.65
CA GLN A 59 -2.28 -10.65 1.16
C GLN A 59 -2.56 -9.14 1.31
N ILE A 60 -2.13 -8.52 2.41
CA ILE A 60 -2.22 -7.06 2.59
C ILE A 60 -1.43 -6.34 1.51
N ALA A 61 -0.17 -6.71 1.29
CA ALA A 61 0.71 -6.12 0.29
C ALA A 61 0.13 -6.24 -1.12
N ALA A 62 -0.49 -7.38 -1.46
CA ALA A 62 -1.20 -7.55 -2.72
C ALA A 62 -2.38 -6.56 -2.86
N ARG A 63 -3.17 -6.36 -1.79
CA ARG A 63 -4.27 -5.38 -1.77
C ARG A 63 -3.77 -3.94 -1.86
N ILE A 64 -2.67 -3.59 -1.20
CA ILE A 64 -2.01 -2.28 -1.32
C ILE A 64 -1.60 -2.03 -2.78
N ASN A 65 -1.00 -3.03 -3.44
CA ASN A 65 -0.64 -2.93 -4.86
C ASN A 65 -1.85 -2.77 -5.78
N THR A 66 -2.98 -3.41 -5.47
CA THR A 66 -4.24 -3.19 -6.20
C THR A 66 -4.74 -1.76 -6.03
N LYS A 67 -4.62 -1.19 -4.83
CA LYS A 67 -4.98 0.20 -4.56
C LYS A 67 -4.09 1.20 -5.30
N CYS A 68 -2.76 0.99 -5.29
CA CYS A 68 -1.80 1.77 -6.06
C CYS A 68 -2.13 1.76 -7.55
N ARG A 69 -2.47 0.58 -8.11
CA ARG A 69 -2.96 0.45 -9.50
C ARG A 69 -4.24 1.25 -9.74
N GLY A 70 -5.16 1.28 -8.78
CA GLY A 70 -6.36 2.11 -8.83
C GLY A 70 -6.01 3.60 -8.95
N LYS A 71 -5.18 4.12 -8.04
CA LYS A 71 -4.74 5.52 -8.03
C LYS A 71 -4.02 5.91 -9.33
N ARG A 72 -3.19 5.03 -9.86
CA ARG A 72 -2.54 5.22 -11.17
C ARG A 72 -3.54 5.37 -12.31
N ARG A 73 -4.54 4.48 -12.40
CA ARG A 73 -5.59 4.58 -13.43
C ARG A 73 -6.34 5.90 -13.32
N THR A 74 -6.66 6.33 -12.10
CA THR A 74 -7.30 7.63 -11.86
C THR A 74 -6.43 8.79 -12.31
N LEU A 75 -5.12 8.75 -12.04
CA LEU A 75 -4.18 9.78 -12.50
C LEU A 75 -4.11 9.84 -14.03
N ILE A 76 -3.93 8.70 -14.70
CA ILE A 76 -3.88 8.63 -16.17
C ILE A 76 -5.15 9.22 -16.79
N HIS A 77 -6.32 8.80 -16.31
CA HIS A 77 -7.60 9.33 -16.78
C HIS A 77 -7.76 10.84 -16.53
N ARG A 78 -7.15 11.40 -15.48
CA ARG A 78 -7.16 12.85 -15.24
C ARG A 78 -6.23 13.61 -16.20
N LEU A 79 -5.17 12.98 -16.67
CA LEU A 79 -4.19 13.58 -17.59
C LEU A 79 -4.61 13.47 -19.05
N GLU A 80 -5.41 12.47 -19.40
CA GLU A 80 -5.98 12.28 -20.74
C GLU A 80 -7.19 13.19 -21.04
N LYS A 81 -7.62 13.99 -20.06
CA LYS A 81 -8.78 14.88 -20.13
C LYS A 81 -8.33 16.34 -20.15
#